data_AF-A0AAE0EGH7-F1
#
_entry.id   AF-A0AAE0EGH7-F1
#
_cell.length_a   1.000
_cell.length_b   1.000
_cell.length_c   1.000
_cell.angle_alpha   90.00
_cell.angle_beta   90.00
_cell.angle_gamma   90.00
#
_symmetry.space_group_name_H-M   'P 1'
#
loop_
_entity.id
_entity.type
_entity.pdbx_description
1 polymer ?
#
loop_
_entity_poly.entity_id
_entity_poly.type
_entity_poly.pdbx_seq_one_letter_code
_entity_poly.pdbx_strand_id
1 'polypeptide(L)'
;MKLLSGVNYTKILSLTSGTMNDYNQEYSPEEFVQFESENVPSCLILHVKMIEIRNMAGVEDELEVVSYMLKNSEVLKEFSVDIANAESKKNLQRQILLNLRGSVDCEIKFL
;
A
#
# COMPACT_ATOMS: atom_id res chain seq x y z
N MET A 1 6.42 -14.74 -5.50
CA MET A 1 5.36 -13.72 -5.40
C MET A 1 4.00 -14.37 -5.11
N LYS A 2 3.53 -14.31 -3.85
CA LYS A 2 2.16 -14.72 -3.45
C LYS A 2 1.36 -13.52 -2.91
N LEU A 3 1.60 -12.32 -3.46
CA LEU A 3 0.99 -11.08 -2.94
C LEU A 3 -0.47 -10.87 -3.36
N LEU A 4 -1.05 -11.76 -4.20
CA LEU A 4 -2.38 -11.54 -4.80
C LEU A 4 -3.37 -12.71 -4.60
N SER A 5 -3.18 -13.59 -3.60
CA SER A 5 -4.16 -14.64 -3.31
C SER A 5 -5.32 -14.08 -2.49
N GLY A 6 -6.29 -13.43 -3.16
CA GLY A 6 -7.51 -12.97 -2.49
C GLY A 6 -8.28 -11.84 -3.17
N VAL A 7 -7.92 -11.44 -4.40
CA VAL A 7 -8.62 -10.35 -5.11
C VAL A 7 -9.97 -10.87 -5.61
N ASN A 8 -10.99 -10.73 -4.76
CA ASN A 8 -12.39 -10.98 -5.09
C ASN A 8 -12.84 -9.98 -6.18
N TYR A 9 -13.81 -10.38 -7.01
CA TYR A 9 -14.21 -9.85 -8.32
C TYR A 9 -14.79 -8.41 -8.32
N THR A 10 -14.54 -7.65 -7.26
CA THR A 10 -14.89 -6.24 -7.09
C THR A 10 -13.67 -5.41 -6.75
N LYS A 11 -12.68 -5.30 -7.66
CA LYS A 11 -11.68 -4.20 -7.76
C LYS A 11 -11.09 -3.64 -6.44
N ILE A 12 -10.93 -4.48 -5.41
CA ILE A 12 -10.38 -4.12 -4.10
C ILE A 12 -8.98 -4.71 -4.01
N LEU A 13 -8.00 -3.86 -3.71
CA LEU A 13 -6.65 -4.29 -3.39
C LEU A 13 -6.49 -4.26 -1.87
N SER A 14 -6.39 -5.44 -1.25
CA SER A 14 -6.13 -5.58 0.19
C SER A 14 -4.69 -6.00 0.42
N LEU A 15 -3.93 -5.21 1.18
CA LEU A 15 -2.57 -5.54 1.62
C LEU A 15 -2.56 -5.77 3.13
N THR A 16 -1.97 -6.88 3.56
CA THR A 16 -1.79 -7.19 4.98
C THR A 16 -0.31 -7.36 5.26
N SER A 17 0.22 -6.59 6.22
CA SER A 17 1.57 -6.85 6.73
C SER A 17 1.55 -8.20 7.48
N GLY A 18 2.39 -9.13 7.06
CA GLY A 18 2.57 -10.42 7.73
C GLY A 18 3.61 -10.28 8.83
N THR A 19 3.40 -10.90 9.99
CA THR A 19 4.47 -11.07 10.97
C THR A 19 5.58 -11.91 10.32
N MET A 20 6.71 -11.29 9.99
CA MET A 20 7.91 -12.06 9.62
C MET A 20 8.31 -12.89 10.84
N ASN A 21 8.05 -14.19 10.79
CA ASN A 21 8.73 -15.12 11.66
C ASN A 21 10.22 -15.08 11.30
N ASP A 22 11.04 -14.99 12.34
CA ASP A 22 12.49 -15.05 12.33
C ASP A 22 13.00 -16.30 11.59
N TYR A 23 13.20 -16.17 10.28
CA TYR A 23 13.95 -17.13 9.49
C TYR A 23 15.24 -16.43 9.07
N ASN A 24 16.33 -16.81 9.74
CA ASN A 24 17.71 -16.52 9.35
C ASN A 24 18.01 -17.13 7.98
N GLN A 25 17.49 -16.52 6.91
CA GLN A 25 17.91 -16.81 5.55
C GLN A 25 18.87 -15.72 5.13
N GLU A 26 20.15 -16.09 5.05
CA GLU A 26 21.24 -15.27 4.55
C GLU A 26 20.83 -14.73 3.18
N TYR A 27 20.50 -13.44 3.18
CA TYR A 27 19.81 -12.76 2.10
C TYR A 27 20.85 -12.32 1.08
N SER A 28 20.98 -13.05 -0.03
CA SER A 28 21.80 -12.60 -1.16
C SER A 28 21.19 -11.31 -1.73
N PRO A 29 21.91 -10.19 -1.74
CA PRO A 29 21.41 -8.93 -2.33
C PRO A 29 21.28 -8.99 -3.86
N GLU A 30 21.73 -10.07 -4.51
CA GLU A 30 21.94 -10.12 -5.96
C GLU A 30 20.65 -10.36 -6.77
N GLU A 31 19.51 -10.66 -6.13
CA GLU A 31 18.25 -10.92 -6.84
C GLU A 31 17.20 -9.79 -6.70
N PHE A 32 17.53 -8.66 -6.09
CA PHE A 32 16.73 -7.45 -6.23
C PHE A 32 16.99 -6.82 -7.58
N VAL A 33 16.44 -7.45 -8.63
CA VAL A 33 16.12 -6.72 -9.85
C VAL A 33 15.10 -5.68 -9.43
N GLN A 34 15.60 -4.47 -9.20
CA GLN A 34 14.79 -3.26 -9.14
C GLN A 34 14.12 -3.17 -10.51
N PHE A 35 12.96 -3.81 -10.64
CA PHE A 35 12.05 -3.51 -11.73
C PHE A 35 11.57 -2.10 -11.45
N GLU A 36 12.32 -1.11 -11.95
CA GLU A 36 11.71 0.14 -12.34
C GLU A 36 10.61 -0.25 -13.32
N SER A 37 9.42 -0.47 -12.80
CA SER A 37 8.24 -0.60 -13.62
C SER A 37 8.02 0.79 -14.17
N GLU A 38 8.69 1.13 -15.28
CA GLU A 38 8.57 2.40 -16.00
C GLU A 38 7.08 2.74 -16.26
N ASN A 39 6.21 1.73 -16.22
CA ASN A 39 4.78 1.87 -16.36
C ASN A 39 4.05 1.46 -15.07
N VAL A 40 3.26 2.37 -14.53
CA VAL A 40 2.25 2.07 -13.53
C VAL A 40 1.24 1.07 -14.14
N PRO A 41 0.85 -0.01 -13.44
CA PRO A 41 -0.15 -0.95 -13.95
C PRO A 41 -1.45 -0.24 -14.33
N SER A 42 -1.95 -0.45 -15.55
CA SER A 42 -3.18 0.18 -16.04
C SER A 42 -4.40 -0.12 -15.15
N CYS A 43 -4.40 -1.26 -14.47
CA CYS A 43 -5.45 -1.63 -13.52
C CYS A 43 -5.47 -0.69 -12.30
N LEU A 44 -4.30 -0.27 -11.80
CA LEU A 44 -4.20 0.65 -10.66
C LEU A 44 -4.76 2.01 -11.02
N ILE A 45 -4.40 2.51 -12.22
CA ILE A 45 -4.86 3.80 -12.73
C ILE A 45 -6.37 3.78 -12.99
N LEU A 46 -6.84 2.83 -13.81
CA LEU A 46 -8.15 2.91 -14.46
C LEU A 46 -9.25 2.12 -13.74
N HIS A 47 -8.90 1.22 -12.81
CA HIS A 47 -9.86 0.26 -12.29
C HIS A 47 -9.94 0.18 -10.77
N VAL A 48 -8.87 0.45 -10.02
CA VAL A 48 -8.89 0.32 -8.56
C VAL A 48 -9.73 1.44 -7.93
N LYS A 49 -10.85 1.05 -7.31
CA LYS A 49 -11.78 1.99 -6.64
C LYS A 49 -11.60 2.01 -5.13
N MET A 50 -11.06 0.95 -4.56
CA MET A 50 -10.89 0.80 -3.12
C MET A 50 -9.57 0.12 -2.82
N ILE A 51 -8.82 0.66 -1.87
CA ILE A 51 -7.59 0.08 -1.33
C ILE A 51 -7.74 -0.02 0.17
N GLU A 52 -7.35 -1.16 0.73
CA GLU A 52 -7.33 -1.39 2.17
C GLU A 52 -5.95 -1.92 2.59
N ILE A 53 -5.29 -1.23 3.52
CA ILE A 53 -4.04 -1.67 4.13
C ILE A 53 -4.32 -2.00 5.59
N ARG A 54 -3.95 -3.22 6.02
CA ARG A 54 -4.12 -3.65 7.42
C ARG A 54 -2.79 -3.88 8.10
N ASN A 55 -2.77 -3.63 9.42
CA ASN A 55 -1.62 -3.83 10.28
C ASN A 55 -0.36 -3.07 9.81
N MET A 56 -0.50 -1.84 9.32
CA MET A 56 0.64 -1.03 8.88
C MET A 56 1.56 -0.72 10.06
N ALA A 57 2.84 -1.11 9.96
CA ALA A 57 3.86 -0.83 10.96
C ALA A 57 4.43 0.59 10.82
N GLY A 58 4.37 1.14 9.61
CA GLY A 58 4.90 2.47 9.28
C GLY A 58 6.39 2.48 8.95
N VAL A 59 6.92 1.34 8.47
CA VAL A 59 8.28 1.28 7.92
C VAL A 59 8.34 1.99 6.57
N GLU A 60 9.54 2.38 6.15
CA GLU A 60 9.77 3.22 4.96
C GLU A 60 9.13 2.63 3.69
N ASP A 61 9.34 1.34 3.43
CA ASP A 61 8.76 0.64 2.28
C ASP A 61 7.22 0.66 2.28
N GLU A 62 6.59 0.55 3.45
CA GLU A 62 5.12 0.63 3.55
C GLU A 62 4.62 2.04 3.22
N LEU A 63 5.35 3.08 3.65
CA LEU A 63 5.03 4.48 3.33
C LEU A 63 5.23 4.78 1.85
N GLU A 64 6.26 4.22 1.22
CA GLU A 64 6.47 4.32 -0.23
C GLU A 64 5.31 3.68 -1.00
N VAL A 65 4.87 2.49 -0.59
CA VAL A 65 3.70 1.82 -1.18
C VAL A 65 2.44 2.68 -1.03
N VAL A 66 2.19 3.26 0.14
CA VAL A 66 1.06 4.18 0.35
C VAL A 66 1.13 5.37 -0.60
N SER A 67 2.30 6.01 -0.70
CA SER A 67 2.51 7.16 -1.57
C SER A 67 2.26 6.79 -3.04
N TYR A 68 2.84 5.68 -3.49
CA TYR A 68 2.68 5.18 -4.84
C TYR A 68 1.21 4.88 -5.18
N MET A 69 0.49 4.22 -4.28
CA MET A 69 -0.92 3.88 -4.49
C MET A 69 -1.81 5.12 -4.55
N LEU A 70 -1.66 6.05 -3.60
CA LEU A 70 -2.44 7.28 -3.56
C LEU A 70 -2.17 8.15 -4.79
N LYS A 71 -0.92 8.27 -5.20
CA LYS A 71 -0.51 9.11 -6.34
C LYS A 71 -1.01 8.57 -7.67
N ASN A 72 -1.01 7.26 -7.87
CA ASN A 72 -1.21 6.66 -9.20
C ASN A 72 -2.61 6.07 -9.45
N SER A 73 -3.51 6.11 -8.47
CA SER A 73 -4.87 5.57 -8.61
C SER A 73 -5.88 6.67 -8.95
N GLU A 74 -6.10 6.93 -10.25
CA GLU A 74 -6.95 8.04 -10.74
C GLU A 74 -8.45 7.84 -10.44
N VAL A 75 -8.93 6.59 -10.37
CA VAL A 75 -10.35 6.29 -10.10
C VAL A 75 -10.64 5.86 -8.66
N LEU A 76 -9.67 6.03 -7.76
CA LEU A 76 -9.78 5.63 -6.36
C LEU A 76 -10.86 6.43 -5.63
N LYS A 77 -11.77 5.74 -4.95
CA LYS A 77 -12.85 6.35 -4.16
C LYS A 77 -12.59 6.26 -2.66
N GLU A 78 -11.98 5.17 -2.20
CA GLU A 78 -11.66 4.98 -0.80
C GLU A 78 -10.26 4.38 -0.62
N PHE A 79 -9.50 4.94 0.31
CA PHE A 79 -8.25 4.39 0.82
C PHE A 79 -8.37 4.21 2.33
N SER A 80 -8.41 2.97 2.78
CA SER A 80 -8.59 2.60 4.18
C SER A 80 -7.28 2.03 4.74
N VAL A 81 -6.85 2.50 5.91
CA VAL A 81 -5.62 2.04 6.55
C VAL A 81 -5.80 1.81 8.04
N ASP A 82 -5.45 0.62 8.48
CA ASP A 82 -5.27 0.24 9.89
C ASP A 82 -3.78 0.29 10.25
N ILE A 83 -3.46 1.03 11.31
CA ILE A 83 -2.09 1.26 11.78
C ILE A 83 -1.90 0.47 13.07
N ALA A 84 -0.97 -0.48 13.05
CA ALA A 84 -0.76 -1.43 14.14
C ALA A 84 -0.19 -0.76 15.41
N ASN A 85 0.70 0.21 15.25
CA ASN A 85 1.36 0.87 16.38
C ASN A 85 0.62 2.15 16.83
N ALA A 86 0.06 2.13 18.04
CA ALA A 86 -0.66 3.25 18.62
C ALA A 86 0.23 4.49 18.88
N GLU A 87 1.51 4.29 19.19
CA GLU A 87 2.43 5.37 19.56
C GLU A 87 2.80 6.24 18.34
N SER A 88 2.99 5.62 17.17
CA SER A 88 3.26 6.30 15.91
C SER A 88 1.99 6.67 15.12
N LYS A 89 0.80 6.17 15.51
CA LYS A 89 -0.47 6.32 14.77
C LYS A 89 -0.72 7.75 14.28
N LYS A 90 -0.65 8.75 15.16
CA LYS A 90 -0.91 10.17 14.77
C LYS A 90 0.11 10.70 13.76
N ASN A 91 1.38 10.34 13.90
CA ASN A 91 2.43 10.79 13.00
C ASN A 91 2.25 10.15 11.61
N LEU A 92 2.00 8.83 11.57
CA LEU A 92 1.75 8.10 10.34
C LEU A 92 0.48 8.61 9.63
N GLN A 93 -0.61 8.83 10.36
CA GLN A 93 -1.83 9.45 9.80
C GLN A 93 -1.52 10.78 9.11
N ARG A 94 -0.72 11.65 9.74
CA ARG A 94 -0.32 12.93 9.15
C ARG A 94 0.52 12.73 7.88
N GLN A 95 1.48 11.80 7.89
CA GLN A 95 2.29 11.50 6.71
C GLN A 95 1.41 11.01 5.55
N ILE A 96 0.47 10.10 5.82
CA ILE A 96 -0.47 9.57 4.82
C ILE A 96 -1.32 10.70 4.22
N LEU A 97 -1.86 11.60 5.05
CA LEU A 97 -2.67 12.73 4.59
C LEU A 97 -1.93 13.74 3.71
N LEU A 98 -0.60 13.82 3.82
CA LEU A 98 0.24 14.74 3.04
C LEU A 98 0.58 14.21 1.64
N ASN A 99 0.28 12.95 1.33
CA ASN A 99 0.55 12.39 0.01
C ASN A 99 -0.31 13.03 -1.08
N LEU A 100 0.29 13.18 -2.26
CA LEU A 100 -0.44 13.53 -3.48
C LEU A 100 -1.45 12.44 -3.82
N ARG A 101 -2.61 12.85 -4.35
CA ARG A 101 -3.67 11.94 -4.75
C ARG A 101 -3.89 12.04 -6.25
N GLY A 102 -3.87 10.90 -6.93
CA GLY A 102 -4.27 10.80 -8.34
C GLY A 102 -5.78 11.04 -8.51
N SER A 103 -6.58 10.59 -7.54
CA SER A 103 -8.02 10.84 -7.49
C SER A 103 -8.37 11.99 -6.54
N VAL A 104 -9.09 12.98 -7.08
CA VAL A 104 -9.60 14.13 -6.32
C VAL A 104 -10.69 13.73 -5.33
N ASP A 105 -11.46 12.69 -5.65
CA ASP A 105 -12.61 12.23 -4.86
C ASP A 105 -12.23 11.16 -3.82
N CYS A 106 -10.96 10.77 -3.73
CA CYS A 106 -10.55 9.70 -2.82
C CYS A 106 -10.71 10.14 -1.36
N GLU A 107 -11.54 9.43 -0.62
CA GLU A 107 -11.64 9.55 0.84
C GLU A 107 -10.56 8.68 1.50
N ILE A 108 -9.83 9.23 2.49
CA ILE A 108 -8.89 8.46 3.31
C ILE A 108 -9.55 8.15 4.65
N LYS A 109 -9.63 6.86 5.00
CA LYS A 109 -10.21 6.38 6.27
C LYS A 109 -9.14 5.69 7.10
N PHE A 110 -9.14 5.99 8.39
CA PHE A 110 -8.29 5.34 9.38
C PHE A 110 -9.16 4.38 10.19
N LEU A 111 -8.80 3.10 10.18
CA LEU A 111 -9.52 2.03 10.89
C LEU A 111 -9.11 1.96 12.38
#